data_AF-A0A1D2U4I8-F1
#
_entry.id   AF-A0A1D2U4I8-F1
#
_cell.length_a   1.000
_cell.length_b   1.000
_cell.length_c   1.000
_cell.angle_alpha   90.00
_cell.angle_beta   90.00
_cell.angle_gamma   90.00
#
_symmetry.space_group_name_H-M   'P 1'
#
loop_
_entity.id
_entity.type
_entity.pdbx_description
1 polymer ?
#
loop_
_entity_poly.entity_id
_entity_poly.type
_entity_poly.pdbx_seq_one_letter_code
_entity_poly.pdbx_strand_id
1 'polypeptide(L)'
;MHGLAHGRMFGLAMAMALGAGGAWAASASEPMALRGVMQQMEHDTLAANAALRQQDWAELATRADRLAHHAEPPITEKVRILGWLLTDAPTFRNHDVQVKAAATELQAAAQKKDAAAATSALQRMQQSCDGCHNSFRDRYLKRFYDKP
;
A
#
# COMPACT_ATOMS: atom_id res chain seq x y z
N MET A 1 -36.41 28.55 -50.96
CA MET A 1 -35.54 28.94 -52.10
C MET A 1 -34.23 28.19 -51.94
N HIS A 2 -34.03 27.15 -52.75
CA HIS A 2 -32.79 26.37 -52.78
C HIS A 2 -31.77 27.10 -53.65
N GLY A 3 -30.55 27.28 -53.15
CA GLY A 3 -29.40 27.75 -53.91
C GLY A 3 -28.33 26.66 -53.95
N LEU A 4 -28.26 25.96 -55.08
CA LEU A 4 -27.09 25.26 -55.63
C LEU A 4 -25.94 26.27 -55.87
N ALA A 5 -24.68 25.93 -56.14
CA ALA A 5 -23.78 24.80 -55.93
C ALA A 5 -22.40 25.25 -56.46
N HIS A 6 -21.37 24.46 -56.15
CA HIS A 6 -20.11 24.27 -56.90
C HIS A 6 -18.89 25.17 -56.62
N GLY A 7 -17.77 24.46 -56.43
CA GLY A 7 -16.42 25.01 -56.37
C GLY A 7 -15.44 24.01 -55.78
N ARG A 8 -15.20 22.88 -56.46
CA ARG A 8 -14.10 21.96 -56.12
C ARG A 8 -12.79 22.65 -56.52
N MET A 9 -11.82 22.75 -55.62
CA MET A 9 -10.42 22.86 -56.05
C MET A 9 -9.49 22.14 -55.07
N PHE A 10 -8.62 21.37 -55.69
CA PHE A 10 -7.67 20.41 -55.16
C PHE A 10 -6.50 21.16 -54.51
N GLY A 11 -6.09 20.77 -53.31
CA GLY A 11 -4.93 21.32 -52.62
C GLY A 11 -4.35 20.28 -51.67
N LEU A 12 -3.59 19.33 -52.22
CA LEU A 12 -2.75 18.43 -51.46
C LEU A 12 -1.52 19.22 -50.97
N ALA A 13 -1.41 19.44 -49.67
CA ALA A 13 -0.17 19.85 -49.04
C ALA A 13 0.06 18.98 -47.80
N MET A 14 0.87 17.93 -48.01
CA MET A 14 1.44 17.11 -46.96
C MET A 14 2.55 17.90 -46.27
N ALA A 15 2.39 18.20 -44.99
CA ALA A 15 3.48 18.62 -44.12
C ALA A 15 3.53 17.67 -42.92
N MET A 16 4.43 16.69 -43.00
CA MET A 16 4.92 15.95 -41.85
C MET A 16 5.69 16.91 -40.95
N ALA A 17 5.21 17.11 -39.72
CA ALA A 17 6.04 17.53 -38.60
C ALA A 17 5.97 16.44 -37.54
N LEU A 18 7.05 15.65 -37.47
CA LEU A 18 7.33 14.70 -36.40
C LEU A 18 7.53 15.47 -35.10
N GLY A 19 6.49 15.56 -34.28
CA GLY A 19 6.60 15.91 -32.86
C GLY A 19 6.99 14.66 -32.07
N ALA A 20 8.28 14.52 -31.80
CA ALA A 20 8.82 13.47 -30.95
C ALA A 20 8.28 13.57 -29.51
N GLY A 21 7.88 12.41 -28.96
CA GLY A 21 8.16 12.04 -27.57
C GLY A 21 7.66 12.99 -26.48
N GLY A 22 6.37 12.90 -26.15
CA GLY A 22 5.81 13.43 -24.90
C GLY A 22 4.79 12.48 -24.26
N ALA A 23 4.82 11.19 -24.57
CA ALA A 23 4.06 10.20 -23.83
C ALA A 23 4.84 9.82 -22.57
N TRP A 24 4.69 10.62 -21.52
CA TRP A 24 4.44 10.21 -20.13
C TRP A 24 4.24 11.49 -19.33
N ALA A 25 3.13 12.19 -19.59
CA ALA A 25 2.47 12.83 -18.47
C ALA A 25 2.08 11.67 -17.55
N ALA A 26 2.84 11.45 -16.47
CA ALA A 26 2.33 10.70 -15.34
C ALA A 26 1.08 11.46 -14.92
N SER A 27 -0.07 10.97 -15.39
CA SER A 27 -1.39 11.41 -14.95
C SER A 27 -1.39 11.35 -13.42
N ALA A 28 -2.18 12.23 -12.80
CA ALA A 28 -2.39 12.28 -11.35
C ALA A 28 -2.21 10.89 -10.72
N SER A 29 -1.10 10.77 -9.99
CA SER A 29 -0.40 9.55 -9.59
C SER A 29 -1.32 8.37 -9.30
N GLU A 30 -1.17 7.26 -10.02
CA GLU A 30 -1.71 6.00 -9.54
C GLU A 30 -1.30 5.80 -8.07
N PRO A 31 -2.25 5.43 -7.18
CA PRO A 31 -1.95 5.29 -5.77
C PRO A 31 -0.83 4.27 -5.59
N MET A 32 0.17 4.63 -4.78
CA MET A 32 1.26 3.74 -4.40
C MET A 32 0.67 2.44 -3.84
N ALA A 33 1.15 1.28 -4.30
CA ALA A 33 0.63 -0.04 -3.94
C ALA A 33 0.67 -0.28 -2.42
N LEU A 34 1.62 0.34 -1.70
CA LEU A 34 1.68 0.29 -0.24
C LEU A 34 0.37 0.73 0.43
N ARG A 35 -0.38 1.69 -0.14
CA ARG A 35 -1.67 2.10 0.45
C ARG A 35 -2.66 0.95 0.47
N GLY A 36 -2.74 0.17 -0.61
CA GLY A 36 -3.60 -1.02 -0.67
C GLY A 36 -3.15 -2.10 0.32
N VAL A 37 -1.84 -2.31 0.46
CA VAL A 37 -1.26 -3.23 1.46
C VAL A 37 -1.68 -2.81 2.87
N MET A 38 -1.50 -1.54 3.24
CA MET A 38 -1.85 -1.05 4.57
C MET A 38 -3.35 -1.15 4.87
N GLN A 39 -4.22 -0.89 3.88
CA GLN A 39 -5.66 -1.06 4.03
C GLN A 39 -6.05 -2.54 4.28
N GLN A 40 -5.41 -3.47 3.57
CA GLN A 40 -5.66 -4.89 3.78
C GLN A 40 -5.15 -5.36 5.15
N MET A 41 -3.99 -4.86 5.60
CA MET A 41 -3.46 -5.13 6.93
C MET A 41 -4.36 -4.56 8.04
N GLU A 42 -4.94 -3.37 7.85
CA GLU A 42 -5.92 -2.79 8.77
C GLU A 42 -7.16 -3.68 8.90
N HIS A 43 -7.71 -4.13 7.77
CA HIS A 43 -8.84 -5.07 7.74
C HIS A 43 -8.53 -6.37 8.52
N ASP A 44 -7.37 -6.98 8.26
CA ASP A 44 -6.98 -8.23 8.93
C ASP A 44 -6.69 -8.02 10.43
N THR A 45 -6.18 -6.85 10.82
CA THR A 45 -5.99 -6.47 12.23
C THR A 45 -7.32 -6.30 12.96
N LEU A 46 -8.30 -5.64 12.35
CA LEU A 46 -9.65 -5.49 12.92
C LEU A 46 -10.33 -6.86 13.09
N ALA A 47 -10.21 -7.74 12.10
CA ALA A 47 -10.72 -9.10 12.16
C ALA A 47 -10.01 -9.94 13.23
N ALA A 48 -8.67 -9.87 13.34
CA ALA A 48 -7.91 -10.55 14.40
C ALA A 48 -8.34 -10.09 15.80
N ASN A 49 -8.52 -8.79 16.01
CA ASN A 49 -9.05 -8.26 17.27
C ASN A 49 -10.44 -8.82 17.59
N ALA A 50 -11.33 -8.87 16.60
CA ALA A 50 -12.68 -9.41 16.77
C ALA A 50 -12.66 -10.91 17.09
N ALA A 51 -11.82 -11.68 16.39
CA ALA A 51 -11.65 -13.11 16.59
C ALA A 51 -11.07 -13.41 17.98
N LEU A 52 -10.06 -12.67 18.45
CA LEU A 52 -9.52 -12.82 19.79
C LEU A 52 -10.58 -12.58 20.87
N ARG A 53 -11.38 -11.51 20.74
CA ARG A 53 -12.47 -11.21 21.70
C ARG A 53 -13.54 -12.31 21.75
N GLN A 54 -13.83 -12.92 20.61
CA GLN A 54 -14.80 -14.01 20.48
C GLN A 54 -14.19 -15.39 20.78
N GLN A 55 -12.88 -15.46 21.02
CA GLN A 55 -12.11 -16.70 21.11
C GLN A 55 -12.28 -17.60 19.88
N ASP A 56 -12.47 -17.00 18.70
CA ASP A 56 -12.44 -17.72 17.43
C ASP A 56 -10.97 -17.95 17.04
N TRP A 57 -10.42 -19.04 17.57
CA TRP A 57 -9.01 -19.38 17.41
C TRP A 57 -8.62 -19.70 15.97
N ALA A 58 -9.55 -20.25 15.18
CA ALA A 58 -9.30 -20.57 13.78
C ALA A 58 -9.20 -19.29 12.95
N GLU A 59 -10.18 -18.38 13.10
CA GLU A 59 -10.15 -17.10 12.42
C GLU A 59 -8.95 -16.26 12.87
N LEU A 60 -8.64 -16.24 14.17
CA LEU A 60 -7.47 -15.53 14.70
C LEU A 60 -6.17 -16.04 14.06
N ALA A 61 -5.99 -17.36 13.96
CA ALA A 61 -4.81 -17.95 13.33
C ALA A 61 -4.73 -17.59 11.83
N THR A 62 -5.86 -17.64 11.10
CA THR A 62 -5.91 -17.26 9.69
C THR A 62 -5.56 -15.79 9.47
N ARG A 63 -6.09 -14.87 10.30
CA ARG A 63 -5.78 -13.44 10.20
C ARG A 63 -4.34 -13.14 10.58
N ALA A 64 -3.83 -13.78 11.62
CA ALA A 64 -2.44 -13.65 12.04
C ALA A 64 -1.46 -14.14 10.96
N ASP A 65 -1.77 -15.25 10.28
CA ASP A 65 -0.98 -15.75 9.16
C ASP A 65 -0.93 -14.75 7.99
N ARG A 66 -2.09 -14.19 7.62
CA ARG A 66 -2.19 -13.17 6.58
C ARG A 66 -1.42 -11.90 6.92
N LEU A 67 -1.36 -11.52 8.19
CA LEU A 67 -0.55 -10.39 8.68
C LEU A 67 0.94 -10.73 8.67
N ALA A 68 1.35 -11.95 9.05
CA ALA A 68 2.76 -12.36 8.99
C ALA A 68 3.29 -12.43 7.55
N HIS A 69 2.42 -12.75 6.60
CA HIS A 69 2.74 -12.95 5.19
C HIS A 69 2.00 -11.96 4.27
N HIS A 70 1.75 -10.74 4.74
CA HIS A 70 1.02 -9.74 3.96
C HIS A 70 1.75 -9.42 2.64
N ALA A 71 0.99 -8.98 1.65
CA ALA A 71 1.56 -8.54 0.38
C ALA A 71 2.56 -7.40 0.59
N GLU A 72 3.55 -7.29 -0.29
CA GLU A 72 4.51 -6.19 -0.26
C GLU A 72 4.40 -5.35 -1.54
N PRO A 73 4.73 -4.05 -1.49
CA PRO A 73 4.77 -3.22 -2.69
C PRO A 73 5.78 -3.76 -3.72
N PRO A 74 5.60 -3.43 -5.02
CA PRO A 74 6.59 -3.72 -6.05
C PRO A 74 7.98 -3.21 -5.67
N ILE A 75 9.04 -3.90 -6.14
CA ILE A 75 10.43 -3.55 -5.81
C ILE A 75 10.76 -2.09 -6.18
N THR A 76 10.27 -1.61 -7.32
CA THR A 76 10.46 -0.23 -7.79
C THR A 76 9.89 0.79 -6.80
N GLU A 77 8.72 0.50 -6.22
CA GLU A 77 8.09 1.33 -5.21
C GLU A 77 8.89 1.31 -3.89
N LYS A 78 9.34 0.13 -3.45
CA LYS A 78 10.20 0.00 -2.27
C LYS A 78 11.48 0.84 -2.40
N VAL A 79 12.16 0.75 -3.54
CA VAL A 79 13.38 1.56 -3.80
C VAL A 79 13.08 3.05 -3.71
N ARG A 80 11.96 3.51 -4.29
CA ARG A 80 11.54 4.92 -4.22
C ARG A 80 11.27 5.38 -2.78
N ILE A 81 10.59 4.56 -1.97
CA ILE A 81 10.30 4.88 -0.57
C ILE A 81 11.57 4.90 0.27
N LEU A 82 12.40 3.86 0.18
CA LEU A 82 13.62 3.74 0.99
C LEU A 82 14.66 4.80 0.59
N GLY A 83 14.78 5.11 -0.71
CA GLY A 83 15.66 6.20 -1.18
C GLY A 83 15.22 7.58 -0.69
N TRP A 84 13.92 7.82 -0.52
CA TRP A 84 13.40 9.06 0.08
C TRP A 84 13.63 9.12 1.60
N LEU A 85 13.53 8.00 2.30
CA LEU A 85 13.71 7.93 3.76
C LEU A 85 15.17 8.07 4.20
N LEU A 86 16.13 7.75 3.33
CA LEU A 86 17.57 7.85 3.62
C LEU A 86 17.94 7.14 4.94
N THR A 87 18.41 7.88 5.94
CA THR A 87 18.84 7.35 7.25
C THR A 87 17.69 6.74 8.06
N ASP A 88 16.45 7.08 7.75
CA ASP A 88 15.26 6.52 8.43
C ASP A 88 14.84 5.16 7.86
N ALA A 89 15.37 4.76 6.70
CA ALA A 89 14.96 3.55 5.99
C ALA A 89 15.11 2.26 6.82
N PRO A 90 16.18 2.04 7.62
CA PRO A 90 16.28 0.88 8.49
C PRO A 90 15.17 0.84 9.54
N THR A 91 14.85 1.96 10.18
CA THR A 91 13.79 2.06 11.19
C THR A 91 12.42 1.78 10.59
N PHE A 92 12.12 2.36 9.42
CA PHE A 92 10.88 2.09 8.68
C PHE A 92 10.69 0.59 8.41
N ARG A 93 11.73 -0.08 7.89
CA ARG A 93 11.68 -1.53 7.62
C ARG A 93 11.57 -2.35 8.89
N ASN A 94 12.19 -1.91 9.99
CA ASN A 94 12.20 -2.65 11.23
C ASN A 94 10.81 -2.74 11.87
N HIS A 95 9.95 -1.72 11.70
CA HIS A 95 8.56 -1.82 12.14
C HIS A 95 7.80 -2.93 11.40
N ASP A 96 7.98 -3.08 10.09
CA ASP A 96 7.38 -4.17 9.30
C ASP A 96 7.87 -5.55 9.77
N VAL A 97 9.17 -5.68 10.00
CA VAL A 97 9.77 -6.91 10.57
C VAL A 97 9.14 -7.27 11.91
N GLN A 98 8.94 -6.30 12.79
CA GLN A 98 8.32 -6.52 14.11
C GLN A 98 6.84 -6.87 14.01
N VAL A 99 6.09 -6.26 13.07
CA VAL A 99 4.70 -6.64 12.78
C VAL A 99 4.64 -8.11 12.36
N LYS A 100 5.47 -8.52 11.40
CA LYS A 100 5.48 -9.91 10.91
C LYS A 100 5.84 -10.90 12.01
N ALA A 101 6.88 -10.62 12.80
CA ALA A 101 7.29 -11.47 13.91
C ALA A 101 6.18 -11.62 14.97
N ALA A 102 5.56 -10.51 15.39
CA ALA A 102 4.47 -10.54 16.36
C ALA A 102 3.23 -11.26 15.80
N ALA A 103 2.93 -11.11 14.51
CA ALA A 103 1.84 -11.81 13.84
C ALA A 103 2.09 -13.33 13.77
N THR A 104 3.33 -13.77 13.50
CA THR A 104 3.70 -15.20 13.58
C THR A 104 3.50 -15.76 14.99
N GLU A 105 3.87 -15.01 16.03
CA GLU A 105 3.65 -15.42 17.42
C GLU A 105 2.16 -15.43 17.78
N LEU A 106 1.38 -14.48 17.27
CA LEU A 106 -0.07 -14.45 17.44
C LEU A 106 -0.72 -15.68 16.81
N GLN A 107 -0.29 -16.08 15.61
CA GLN A 107 -0.76 -17.29 14.94
C GLN A 107 -0.44 -18.53 15.78
N ALA A 108 0.79 -18.65 16.28
CA ALA A 108 1.20 -19.78 17.12
C ALA A 108 0.42 -19.83 18.45
N ALA A 109 0.15 -18.67 19.06
CA ALA A 109 -0.67 -18.58 20.26
C ALA A 109 -2.13 -18.97 19.99
N ALA A 110 -2.69 -18.53 18.85
CA ALA A 110 -4.05 -18.88 18.43
C ALA A 110 -4.19 -20.40 18.20
N GLN A 111 -3.22 -21.04 17.53
CA GLN A 111 -3.19 -22.49 17.34
C GLN A 111 -3.16 -23.27 18.65
N LYS A 112 -2.48 -22.72 19.67
CA LYS A 112 -2.43 -23.28 21.03
C LYS A 112 -3.63 -22.89 21.90
N LYS A 113 -4.50 -22.01 21.41
CA LYS A 113 -5.62 -21.39 22.15
C LYS A 113 -5.17 -20.68 23.43
N ASP A 114 -3.97 -20.11 23.40
CA ASP A 114 -3.38 -19.38 24.52
C ASP A 114 -3.79 -17.91 24.47
N ALA A 115 -4.82 -17.56 25.23
CA ALA A 115 -5.38 -16.21 25.27
C ALA A 115 -4.36 -15.15 25.74
N ALA A 116 -3.51 -15.49 26.72
CA ALA A 116 -2.55 -14.56 27.28
C ALA A 116 -1.43 -14.28 26.28
N ALA A 117 -0.88 -15.32 25.66
CA ALA A 117 0.13 -15.17 24.61
C ALA A 117 -0.44 -14.45 23.38
N ALA A 118 -1.67 -14.76 22.97
CA ALA A 118 -2.32 -14.10 21.85
C ALA A 118 -2.54 -12.60 22.12
N THR A 119 -2.99 -12.23 23.32
CA THR A 119 -3.16 -10.82 23.70
C THR A 119 -1.82 -10.08 23.67
N SER A 120 -0.78 -10.67 24.24
CA SER A 120 0.57 -10.08 24.25
C SER A 120 1.14 -9.89 22.84
N ALA A 121 1.01 -10.90 21.98
CA ALA A 121 1.46 -10.83 20.59
C ALA A 121 0.70 -9.77 19.79
N LEU A 122 -0.63 -9.72 19.92
CA LEU A 122 -1.46 -8.72 19.25
C LEU A 122 -1.11 -7.29 19.70
N GLN A 123 -0.86 -7.09 20.99
CA GLN A 123 -0.43 -5.80 21.52
C GLN A 123 0.93 -5.36 20.95
N ARG A 124 1.92 -6.25 20.88
CA ARG A 124 3.24 -5.93 20.29
C ARG A 124 3.14 -5.61 18.80
N MET A 125 2.27 -6.30 18.08
CA MET A 125 1.97 -5.99 16.68
C MET A 125 1.40 -4.57 16.54
N GLN A 126 0.41 -4.21 17.36
CA GLN A 126 -0.21 -2.88 17.35
C GLN A 126 0.80 -1.77 17.69
N GLN A 127 1.66 -1.99 18.68
CA GLN A 127 2.74 -1.06 19.02
C GLN A 127 3.71 -0.82 17.84
N SER A 128 3.96 -1.84 17.03
CA SER A 128 4.81 -1.73 15.83
C SER A 128 4.12 -0.94 14.72
N CYS A 129 2.80 -1.14 14.53
CA CYS A 129 1.97 -0.33 13.63
C CYS A 129 2.00 1.16 14.04
N ASP A 130 1.79 1.44 15.32
CA ASP A 130 1.79 2.80 15.86
C ASP A 130 3.17 3.45 15.72
N GLY A 131 4.25 2.70 15.98
CA GLY A 131 5.62 3.18 15.80
C GLY A 131 5.89 3.66 14.37
N CYS A 132 5.47 2.88 13.37
CA CYS A 132 5.60 3.28 11.96
C CYS A 132 4.69 4.47 11.63
N HIS A 133 3.43 4.41 12.04
CA HIS A 133 2.45 5.44 11.70
C HIS A 133 2.82 6.81 12.29
N ASN A 134 3.18 6.84 13.58
CA ASN A 134 3.55 8.06 14.28
C ASN A 134 4.84 8.68 13.71
N SER A 135 5.75 7.86 13.19
CA SER A 135 7.04 8.32 12.66
C SER A 135 7.01 8.72 11.19
N PHE A 136 6.17 8.05 10.37
CA PHE A 136 6.30 8.09 8.91
C PHE A 136 5.02 8.36 8.13
N ARG A 137 3.82 8.11 8.69
CA ARG A 137 2.58 8.16 7.89
C ARG A 137 2.33 9.53 7.27
N ASP A 138 2.40 10.58 8.07
CA ASP A 138 2.12 11.94 7.58
C ASP A 138 3.15 12.40 6.55
N ARG A 139 4.44 12.11 6.81
CA ARG A 139 5.53 12.40 5.87
C ARG A 139 5.36 11.64 4.56
N TYR A 140 4.94 10.38 4.63
CA TYR A 140 4.68 9.53 3.47
C TYR A 140 3.51 10.06 2.64
N LEU A 141 2.38 10.38 3.29
CA LEU A 141 1.22 10.97 2.62
C LEU A 141 1.61 12.29 1.92
N LYS A 142 2.31 13.17 2.63
CA LYS A 142 2.80 14.43 2.06
C LYS A 142 3.72 14.22 0.85
N ARG A 143 4.60 13.22 0.88
CA ARG A 143 5.56 12.99 -0.20
C ARG A 143 4.92 12.41 -1.46
N PHE A 144 3.90 11.56 -1.29
CA PHE A 144 3.40 10.69 -2.37
C PHE A 144 1.95 10.95 -2.76
N TYR A 145 1.19 11.77 -2.01
CA TYR A 145 -0.24 12.01 -2.23
C TYR A 145 -0.65 13.49 -2.21
N ASP A 146 0.12 14.37 -1.58
CA ASP A 146 -0.15 15.81 -1.69
C ASP A 146 0.19 16.27 -3.11
N LYS A 147 -0.69 17.13 -3.66
CA LYS A 147 -0.41 17.82 -4.92
C LYS A 147 0.73 18.82 -4.67
N PRO A 148 1.66 18.99 -5.64
CA PRO A 148 2.73 19.98 -5.52
C PRO A 148 2.18 21.40 -5.32
#